data_AF-A0A9D6JVM9-F1
#
_entry.id   AF-A0A9D6JVM9-F1
#
_cell.length_a   1.000
_cell.length_b   1.000
_cell.length_c   1.000
_cell.angle_alpha   90.00
_cell.angle_beta   90.00
_cell.angle_gamma   90.00
#
_symmetry.space_group_name_H-M   'P 1'
#
loop_
_entity.id
_entity.type
_entity.pdbx_description
1 polymer ?
#
loop_
_entity_poly.entity_id
_entity_poly.type
_entity_poly.pdbx_seq_one_letter_code
_entity_poly.pdbx_strand_id
1 'polypeptide(L)'
;MSFLNIALPATSALPVAQVAISTVIAAARPLLGFGILATMLVVFKPLLVGLLRAALLVISPKHTREEKTALRNLRNILAIRRVANDASPSMAAELRALAARG
;
A
#
# COMPACT_ATOMS: atom_id res chain seq x y z
N MET A 1 73.85 -3.76 10.50
CA MET A 1 72.87 -4.66 9.86
C MET A 1 71.62 -4.84 10.74
N SER A 2 70.76 -3.81 10.94
CA SER A 2 69.47 -4.03 11.66
C SER A 2 68.51 -2.83 11.72
N PHE A 3 68.22 -2.17 10.59
CA PHE A 3 67.12 -1.19 10.54
C PHE A 3 66.21 -1.40 9.32
N LEU A 4 66.75 -1.97 8.25
CA LEU A 4 66.00 -2.27 7.03
C LEU A 4 65.05 -3.47 7.18
N ASN A 5 65.32 -4.41 8.09
CA ASN A 5 64.53 -5.63 8.25
C ASN A 5 63.22 -5.47 9.05
N ILE A 6 63.07 -4.38 9.81
CA ILE A 6 61.83 -4.07 10.55
C ILE A 6 60.93 -3.12 9.75
N ALA A 7 61.53 -2.26 8.90
CA ALA A 7 60.78 -1.34 8.06
C ALA A 7 60.04 -2.06 6.91
N LEU A 8 60.67 -3.03 6.24
CA LEU A 8 60.10 -3.79 5.11
C LEU A 8 58.79 -4.57 5.42
N PRO A 9 58.65 -5.30 6.55
CA PRO A 9 57.40 -5.98 6.87
C PRO A 9 56.29 -5.02 7.32
N ALA A 10 56.64 -3.87 7.91
CA ALA A 10 55.66 -2.87 8.31
C ALA A 10 55.07 -2.13 7.10
N THR A 11 55.88 -1.69 6.13
CA THR A 11 55.37 -1.03 4.91
C THR A 11 54.53 -1.94 4.02
N SER A 12 54.72 -3.26 4.10
CA SER A 12 53.91 -4.25 3.36
C SER A 12 52.63 -4.66 4.09
N ALA A 13 52.57 -4.55 5.42
CA ALA A 13 51.36 -4.79 6.21
C ALA A 13 50.35 -3.62 6.18
N LEU A 14 50.83 -2.39 6.05
CA LEU A 14 49.99 -1.17 5.95
C LEU A 14 48.97 -1.22 4.79
N PRO A 15 49.34 -1.56 3.53
CA PRO A 15 48.37 -1.63 2.44
C PRO A 15 47.33 -2.73 2.64
N VAL A 16 47.71 -3.88 3.23
CA VAL A 16 46.77 -4.97 3.53
C VAL A 16 45.74 -4.54 4.58
N ALA A 17 46.18 -3.88 5.65
CA ALA A 17 45.30 -3.32 6.66
C ALA A 17 44.38 -2.23 6.10
N GLN A 18 44.89 -1.36 5.23
CA GLN A 18 44.11 -0.31 4.57
C GLN A 18 43.04 -0.89 3.62
N VAL A 19 43.35 -1.97 2.90
CA VAL A 19 42.37 -2.68 2.06
C VAL A 19 41.30 -3.37 2.92
N ALA A 20 41.68 -4.01 4.03
CA ALA A 20 40.72 -4.62 4.96
C ALA A 20 39.79 -3.58 5.61
N ILE A 21 40.32 -2.43 6.03
CA ILE A 21 39.52 -1.35 6.62
C ILE A 21 38.60 -0.71 5.57
N SER A 22 39.12 -0.45 4.36
CA SER A 22 38.33 0.19 3.30
C SER A 22 37.21 -0.71 2.79
N THR A 23 37.41 -2.03 2.72
CA THR A 23 36.35 -3.00 2.38
C THR A 23 35.26 -3.05 3.45
N VAL A 24 35.63 -3.04 4.74
CA VAL A 24 34.66 -2.96 5.84
C VAL A 24 33.87 -1.66 5.79
N ILE A 25 34.53 -0.51 5.57
CA ILE A 25 33.85 0.79 5.46
C ILE A 25 32.94 0.82 4.22
N ALA A 26 33.39 0.27 3.10
CA ALA A 26 32.63 0.19 1.86
C ALA A 26 31.37 -0.67 2.02
N ALA A 27 31.42 -1.73 2.83
CA ALA A 27 30.25 -2.56 3.15
C ALA A 27 29.35 -1.95 4.24
N ALA A 28 29.95 -1.29 5.24
CA ALA A 28 29.21 -0.69 6.34
C ALA A 28 28.36 0.52 5.90
N ARG A 29 28.87 1.36 4.99
CA ARG A 29 28.15 2.54 4.48
C ARG A 29 26.76 2.23 3.89
N PRO A 30 26.62 1.32 2.92
CA PRO A 30 25.30 0.98 2.37
C PRO A 30 24.42 0.33 3.43
N LEU A 31 24.95 -0.54 4.29
CA LEU A 31 24.17 -1.19 5.35
C LEU A 31 23.59 -0.17 6.35
N LEU A 32 24.37 0.83 6.74
CA LEU A 32 23.88 1.93 7.59
C LEU A 32 22.85 2.78 6.86
N GLY A 33 23.07 3.10 5.58
CA GLY A 33 22.10 3.81 4.75
C GLY A 33 20.77 3.07 4.64
N PHE A 34 20.80 1.76 4.34
CA PHE A 34 19.62 0.91 4.30
C PHE A 34 18.96 0.77 5.67
N GLY A 35 19.73 0.71 6.76
CA GLY A 35 19.20 0.68 8.12
C GLY A 35 18.42 1.95 8.49
N ILE A 36 18.95 3.12 8.15
CA ILE A 36 18.26 4.41 8.35
C ILE A 36 16.98 4.46 7.51
N LEU A 37 17.05 4.02 6.25
CA LEU A 37 15.89 4.02 5.37
C LEU A 37 14.81 3.04 5.86
N ALA A 38 15.20 1.84 6.29
CA ALA A 38 14.29 0.84 6.84
C ALA A 38 13.64 1.30 8.15
N THR A 39 14.42 1.88 9.08
CA THR A 39 13.87 2.44 10.31
C THR A 39 12.89 3.59 10.02
N MET A 40 13.21 4.45 9.06
CA MET A 40 12.31 5.52 8.62
C MET A 40 10.99 4.96 8.06
N LEU A 41 11.05 3.93 7.20
CA LEU A 41 9.86 3.24 6.67
C LEU A 41 9.03 2.57 7.77
N VAL A 42 9.66 2.01 8.80
CA VAL A 42 8.96 1.38 9.93
C VAL A 42 8.28 2.42 10.82
N VAL A 43 8.97 3.52 11.13
CA VAL A 43 8.42 4.63 11.93
C VAL A 43 7.24 5.29 11.19
N PHE A 44 7.38 5.52 9.88
CA PHE A 44 6.34 6.12 9.05
C PHE A 44 5.36 5.12 8.43
N LYS A 45 5.45 3.83 8.79
CA LYS A 45 4.51 2.79 8.37
C LYS A 45 3.04 3.19 8.53
N PRO A 46 2.57 3.78 9.66
CA PRO A 46 1.17 4.19 9.77
C PRO A 46 0.78 5.25 8.72
N LEU A 47 1.67 6.19 8.39
CA LEU A 47 1.41 7.19 7.36
C LEU A 47 1.35 6.56 5.97
N LEU A 48 2.27 5.66 5.65
CA LEU A 48 2.30 4.95 4.37
C LEU A 48 1.05 4.09 4.18
N VAL A 49 0.60 3.41 5.24
CA VAL A 49 -0.64 2.62 5.22
C VAL A 49 -1.86 3.53 5.06
N GLY A 50 -1.88 4.69 5.74
CA GLY A 50 -2.93 5.69 5.59
C GLY A 50 -3.01 6.22 4.16
N LEU A 51 -1.87 6.59 3.57
CA LEU A 51 -1.78 7.08 2.20
C LEU A 51 -2.20 6.00 1.20
N LEU A 52 -1.77 4.75 1.39
CA LEU A 52 -2.17 3.63 0.54
C LEU A 52 -3.68 3.39 0.62
N ARG A 53 -4.27 3.45 1.82
CA ARG A 53 -5.73 3.31 2.01
C ARG A 53 -6.50 4.45 1.35
N ALA A 54 -6.01 5.68 1.45
CA ALA A 54 -6.61 6.83 0.80
C ALA A 54 -6.54 6.71 -0.73
N ALA A 55 -5.37 6.33 -1.27
CA ALA A 55 -5.20 6.07 -2.70
C ALA A 55 -6.11 4.93 -3.18
N LEU A 56 -6.25 3.86 -2.40
CA LEU A 56 -7.16 2.77 -2.71
C LEU A 56 -8.63 3.21 -2.69
N LEU A 57 -9.02 4.12 -1.79
CA LEU A 57 -10.38 4.68 -1.77
C LEU A 57 -10.67 5.57 -2.98
N VAL A 58 -9.66 6.25 -3.52
CA VAL A 58 -9.80 7.04 -4.76
C VAL A 58 -10.00 6.12 -5.97
N ILE A 59 -9.24 5.02 -6.05
CA ILE A 59 -9.34 4.07 -7.17
C ILE A 59 -10.59 3.19 -7.08
N SER A 60 -10.89 2.69 -5.88
CA SER A 60 -12.02 1.80 -5.62
C SER A 60 -12.78 2.32 -4.40
N PRO A 61 -13.74 3.23 -4.61
CA PRO A 61 -14.56 3.74 -3.51
C PRO A 61 -15.31 2.57 -2.86
N LYS A 62 -15.06 2.37 -1.57
CA LYS A 62 -15.73 1.33 -0.80
C LYS A 62 -17.13 1.83 -0.45
N HIS A 63 -18.14 1.31 -1.13
CA HIS A 63 -19.52 1.62 -0.77
C HIS A 63 -19.81 1.23 0.68
N THR A 64 -20.41 2.14 1.43
CA THR A 64 -20.80 1.89 2.82
C THR A 64 -21.88 0.81 2.88
N ARG A 65 -22.09 0.21 4.06
CA ARG A 65 -23.14 -0.81 4.23
C ARG A 65 -24.52 -0.24 3.90
N GLU A 66 -24.79 0.99 4.31
CA GLU A 66 -26.04 1.70 4.04
C GLU A 66 -26.20 1.98 2.53
N GLU A 67 -25.15 2.44 1.88
CA GLU A 67 -25.17 2.71 0.44
C GLU A 67 -25.40 1.43 -0.38
N LYS A 68 -24.81 0.30 0.04
CA LYS A 68 -25.09 -1.01 -0.58
C LYS A 68 -26.54 -1.43 -0.43
N THR A 69 -27.14 -1.21 0.74
CA THR A 69 -28.55 -1.52 0.99
C THR A 69 -29.45 -0.62 0.14
N ALA A 70 -29.17 0.68 0.09
CA ALA A 70 -29.89 1.63 -0.75
C ALA A 70 -29.81 1.27 -2.25
N LEU A 71 -28.62 0.89 -2.73
CA LEU A 71 -28.44 0.43 -4.12
C LEU A 71 -29.22 -0.86 -4.41
N ARG A 72 -29.28 -1.81 -3.48
CA ARG A 72 -30.10 -3.03 -3.64
C ARG A 72 -31.59 -2.68 -3.69
N ASN A 73 -32.07 -1.82 -2.80
CA ASN A 73 -33.46 -1.38 -2.80
C ASN A 73 -33.81 -0.64 -4.09
N LEU A 74 -32.96 0.28 -4.54
CA LEU A 74 -33.12 0.99 -5.81
C LEU A 74 -33.21 0.01 -7.00
N ARG A 75 -32.33 -1.00 -7.06
CA ARG A 75 -32.37 -2.01 -8.13
C ARG A 75 -33.66 -2.82 -8.10
N ASN A 76 -34.17 -3.18 -6.92
CA ASN A 76 -35.46 -3.86 -6.78
C ASN A 76 -36.63 -2.98 -7.25
N ILE A 77 -36.66 -1.72 -6.83
CA ILE A 77 -37.69 -0.74 -7.25
C ILE A 77 -37.67 -0.58 -8.77
N LEU A 78 -36.50 -0.42 -9.37
CA LEU A 78 -36.36 -0.28 -10.83
C LEU A 78 -36.78 -1.55 -11.58
N ALA A 79 -36.50 -2.73 -11.04
CA ALA A 79 -36.95 -3.99 -11.63
C ALA A 79 -38.49 -4.11 -11.60
N ILE A 80 -39.12 -3.80 -10.47
CA ILE A 80 -40.59 -3.79 -10.34
C ILE A 80 -41.20 -2.76 -11.30
N ARG A 81 -40.59 -1.57 -11.40
CA ARG A 81 -41.04 -0.52 -12.33
C ARG A 81 -41.00 -0.96 -13.79
N ARG A 82 -39.97 -1.72 -14.18
CA ARG A 82 -39.85 -2.28 -15.54
C ARG A 82 -41.00 -3.23 -15.83
N VAL A 83 -41.27 -4.18 -14.93
CA VAL A 83 -42.40 -5.12 -15.06
C VAL A 83 -43.74 -4.39 -15.07
N ALA A 84 -43.92 -3.38 -14.23
CA ALA A 84 -45.13 -2.56 -14.20
C ALA A 84 -45.37 -1.81 -15.51
N ASN A 85 -44.33 -1.51 -16.28
CA ASN A 85 -44.46 -0.79 -17.54
C ASN A 85 -44.97 -1.69 -18.69
N ASP A 86 -44.70 -2.99 -18.61
CA ASP A 86 -45.14 -4.00 -19.58
C ASP A 86 -46.48 -4.64 -19.19
N ALA A 87 -47.01 -4.32 -18.01
CA ALA A 87 -48.24 -4.89 -17.46
C ALA A 87 -49.49 -4.07 -17.80
N SER A 88 -50.66 -4.67 -17.57
CA SER A 88 -51.95 -3.98 -17.70
C SER A 88 -52.06 -2.80 -16.71
N PRO A 89 -52.86 -1.75 -17.01
CA PRO A 89 -52.89 -0.53 -16.19
C PRO A 89 -53.23 -0.74 -14.71
N SER A 90 -54.08 -1.71 -14.40
CA SER A 90 -54.43 -2.08 -13.01
C SER A 90 -53.27 -2.77 -12.29
N MET A 91 -52.64 -3.75 -12.93
CA MET A 91 -51.48 -4.46 -12.39
C MET A 91 -50.27 -3.52 -12.24
N ALA A 92 -50.10 -2.59 -13.17
CA ALA A 92 -49.07 -1.56 -13.10
C ALA A 92 -49.23 -0.64 -11.88
N ALA A 93 -50.47 -0.31 -11.50
CA ALA A 93 -50.76 0.50 -10.32
C ALA A 93 -50.39 -0.23 -9.02
N GLU A 94 -50.74 -1.52 -8.92
CA GLU A 94 -50.39 -2.35 -7.76
C GLU A 94 -48.88 -2.55 -7.62
N LEU A 95 -48.18 -2.82 -8.73
CA LEU A 95 -46.72 -2.98 -8.74
C LEU A 95 -46.00 -1.67 -8.37
N ARG A 96 -46.51 -0.51 -8.79
CA ARG A 96 -45.98 0.79 -8.37
C ARG A 96 -46.24 1.07 -6.89
N ALA A 97 -47.40 0.67 -6.36
CA ALA A 97 -47.70 0.79 -4.93
C ALA A 97 -46.79 -0.12 -4.10
N LEU A 98 -46.47 -1.33 -4.59
CA LEU A 98 -45.56 -2.26 -3.95
C LEU A 98 -44.11 -1.74 -3.96
N ALA A 99 -43.67 -1.13 -5.07
CA ALA A 99 -42.37 -0.48 -5.18
C ALA A 99 -42.23 0.78 -4.30
N ALA A 100 -43.33 1.45 -3.94
CA ALA A 100 -43.31 2.63 -3.07
C ALA A 100 -43.21 2.28 -1.57
N ARG A 101 -43.36 1.00 -1.20
CA ARG A 101 -43.36 0.53 0.21
C ARG A 101 -42.05 -0.11 0.67
N GLY A 102 -41.14 -0.44 -0.24
CA GLY A 102 -39.82 -1.03 0.06
C GLY A 102 -38.68 -0.05 -0.18
#